data_AF-A0A957ATV7-F1
#
_entry.id   AF-A0A957ATV7-F1
#
_cell.length_a   1.000
_cell.length_b   1.000
_cell.length_c   1.000
_cell.angle_alpha   90.00
_cell.angle_beta   90.00
_cell.angle_gamma   90.00
#
_symmetry.space_group_name_H-M   'P 1'
#
loop_
_entity.id
_entity.type
_entity.pdbx_description
1 polymer ?
#
loop_
_entity_poly.entity_id
_entity_poly.type
_entity_poly.pdbx_seq_one_letter_code
_entity_poly.pdbx_strand_id
1 'polypeptide(L)'
;ADGMFADRLGANLWPLRTIVPGVALFVGTLFMDEKIGVPLSIVSATTTMTGVILMVHVLTDYWATWAYSWTLLFPTAVGFGLLAYGLAKTNPKLRRAGWRLTKVGLGLFLVFGVFFEFIIGLGGFSLNYGWPLLLISLGLFAFSLRGFDLKEYDRLLDKEADKKASF
;
A
#
# COMPACT_ATOMS: atom_id res chain seq x y z
N ALA A 1 -35.37 -12.66 -9.35
CA ALA A 1 -34.73 -11.34 -9.54
C ALA A 1 -33.21 -11.52 -9.63
N ASP A 2 -32.78 -12.51 -10.44
CA ASP A 2 -31.54 -13.23 -10.14
C ASP A 2 -30.43 -12.98 -11.18
N GLY A 3 -30.78 -12.30 -12.29
CA GLY A 3 -29.82 -11.84 -13.30
C GLY A 3 -29.23 -10.45 -13.02
N MET A 4 -30.00 -9.55 -12.41
CA MET A 4 -29.57 -8.15 -12.22
C MET A 4 -28.41 -8.01 -11.23
N PHE A 5 -28.38 -8.84 -10.18
CA PHE A 5 -27.26 -8.88 -9.23
C PHE A 5 -26.03 -9.58 -9.81
N ALA A 6 -26.21 -10.65 -10.59
CA ALA A 6 -25.12 -11.36 -11.27
C ALA A 6 -24.47 -10.50 -12.37
N ASP A 7 -25.24 -9.69 -13.10
CA ASP A 7 -24.71 -8.76 -14.10
C ASP A 7 -24.02 -7.56 -13.46
N ARG A 8 -24.53 -7.04 -12.33
CA ARG A 8 -23.87 -5.96 -11.55
C ARG A 8 -22.58 -6.44 -10.90
N LEU A 9 -22.54 -7.67 -10.37
CA LEU A 9 -21.34 -8.27 -9.79
C LEU A 9 -20.35 -8.72 -10.87
N GLY A 10 -20.82 -9.28 -11.99
CA GLY A 10 -19.99 -9.75 -13.10
C GLY A 10 -19.36 -8.61 -13.91
N ALA A 11 -20.08 -7.50 -14.12
CA ALA A 11 -19.57 -6.33 -14.81
C ALA A 11 -18.66 -5.46 -13.93
N ASN A 12 -18.96 -5.29 -12.63
CA ASN A 12 -18.20 -4.39 -11.74
C ASN A 12 -17.07 -5.07 -10.97
N LEU A 13 -17.03 -6.40 -10.84
CA LEU A 13 -15.93 -7.09 -10.14
C LEU A 13 -14.76 -7.48 -11.04
N TRP A 14 -14.69 -6.96 -12.27
CA TRP A 14 -13.56 -7.21 -13.15
C TRP A 14 -12.17 -6.95 -12.50
N PRO A 15 -11.99 -5.99 -11.56
CA PRO A 15 -10.71 -5.80 -10.89
C PRO A 15 -10.28 -7.01 -10.04
N LEU A 16 -11.22 -7.87 -9.58
CA LEU A 16 -10.86 -9.12 -8.89
C LEU A 16 -10.00 -10.03 -9.78
N ARG A 17 -10.24 -10.03 -11.11
CA ARG A 17 -9.43 -10.81 -12.05
C ARG A 17 -7.97 -10.34 -12.10
N THR A 18 -7.68 -9.11 -11.68
CA THR A 18 -6.33 -8.56 -11.53
C THR A 18 -5.77 -8.79 -10.11
N ILE A 19 -6.61 -8.63 -9.08
CA ILE A 19 -6.20 -8.82 -7.68
C ILE A 19 -5.81 -10.27 -7.41
N VAL A 20 -6.64 -11.24 -7.81
CA VAL A 20 -6.43 -12.66 -7.52
C VAL A 20 -5.06 -13.18 -7.97
N PRO A 21 -4.64 -13.02 -9.24
CA PRO A 21 -3.31 -13.46 -9.66
C PRO A 21 -2.20 -12.65 -8.99
N GLY A 22 -2.40 -11.34 -8.74
CA GLY A 22 -1.44 -10.51 -8.03
C GLY A 22 -1.16 -11.03 -6.62
N VAL A 23 -2.21 -11.31 -5.85
CA VAL A 23 -2.11 -11.84 -4.48
C VAL A 23 -1.51 -13.25 -4.49
N ALA A 24 -1.95 -14.12 -5.40
CA ALA A 24 -1.43 -15.47 -5.52
C ALA A 24 0.08 -15.47 -5.80
N LEU A 25 0.54 -14.62 -6.73
CA LEU A 25 1.96 -14.44 -7.01
C LEU A 25 2.68 -13.86 -5.79
N PHE A 26 2.09 -12.87 -5.12
CA PHE A 26 2.68 -12.23 -3.94
C PHE A 26 2.95 -13.23 -2.82
N VAL A 27 1.96 -14.05 -2.48
CA VAL A 27 2.10 -15.12 -1.49
C VAL A 27 3.15 -16.14 -1.95
N GLY A 28 3.15 -16.51 -3.24
CA GLY A 28 4.15 -17.40 -3.82
C GLY A 28 5.59 -16.88 -3.65
N THR A 29 5.80 -15.57 -3.77
CA THR A 29 7.14 -14.97 -3.65
C THR A 29 7.77 -15.17 -2.29
N LEU A 30 6.97 -15.26 -1.22
CA LEU A 30 7.46 -15.40 0.15
C LEU A 30 8.18 -16.74 0.37
N PHE A 31 7.87 -17.75 -0.45
CA PHE A 31 8.51 -19.06 -0.42
C PHE A 31 9.76 -19.14 -1.30
N MET A 32 10.00 -18.16 -2.18
CA MET A 32 11.13 -18.14 -3.11
C MET A 32 12.42 -17.58 -2.49
N ASP A 33 13.55 -17.89 -3.12
CA ASP A 33 14.87 -17.34 -2.78
C ASP A 33 14.97 -15.84 -3.05
N GLU A 34 15.84 -15.15 -2.31
CA GLU A 34 15.94 -13.67 -2.32
C GLU A 34 16.17 -13.08 -3.71
N LYS A 35 16.99 -13.73 -4.54
CA LYS A 35 17.32 -13.25 -5.89
C LYS A 35 16.10 -13.11 -6.80
N ILE A 36 15.08 -13.96 -6.63
CA ILE A 36 13.88 -14.00 -7.48
C ILE A 36 12.67 -13.46 -6.70
N GLY A 37 12.55 -13.81 -5.42
CA GLY A 37 11.45 -13.44 -4.54
C GLY A 37 11.36 -11.93 -4.30
N VAL A 38 12.49 -11.22 -4.14
CA VAL A 38 12.47 -9.76 -3.93
C VAL A 38 11.87 -9.01 -5.13
N PRO A 39 12.42 -9.11 -6.36
CA PRO A 39 11.86 -8.38 -7.49
C PRO A 39 10.43 -8.84 -7.81
N LEU A 40 10.12 -10.13 -7.67
CA LEU A 40 8.78 -10.64 -7.92
C LEU A 40 7.77 -10.17 -6.86
N SER A 41 8.18 -10.01 -5.59
CA SER A 41 7.32 -9.49 -4.51
C SER A 41 6.90 -8.05 -4.79
N ILE A 42 7.80 -7.25 -5.37
CA ILE A 42 7.52 -5.88 -5.78
C ILE A 42 6.49 -5.85 -6.92
N VAL A 43 6.71 -6.66 -7.96
CA VAL A 43 5.82 -6.71 -9.13
C VAL A 43 4.43 -7.20 -8.74
N SER A 44 4.35 -8.26 -7.95
CA SER A 44 3.10 -8.83 -7.48
C SER A 44 2.36 -7.92 -6.48
N ALA A 45 3.08 -7.23 -5.59
CA ALA A 45 2.49 -6.20 -4.72
C ALA A 45 1.92 -5.03 -5.53
N THR A 46 2.65 -4.56 -6.54
CA THR A 46 2.20 -3.46 -7.41
C THR A 46 0.98 -3.86 -8.24
N THR A 47 0.97 -5.10 -8.73
CA THR A 47 -0.17 -5.66 -9.48
C THR A 47 -1.41 -5.77 -8.58
N THR A 48 -1.22 -6.28 -7.36
CA THR A 48 -2.29 -6.36 -6.35
C THR A 48 -2.83 -4.98 -6.01
N MET A 49 -1.95 -4.01 -5.75
CA MET A 49 -2.34 -2.65 -5.41
C MET A 49 -3.11 -1.99 -6.55
N THR A 50 -2.68 -2.18 -7.80
CA THR A 50 -3.41 -1.70 -8.99
C THR A 50 -4.83 -2.26 -9.01
N GLY A 51 -4.98 -3.57 -8.81
CA GLY A 51 -6.30 -4.21 -8.76
C GLY A 51 -7.18 -3.65 -7.64
N VAL A 52 -6.62 -3.43 -6.45
CA VAL A 52 -7.34 -2.84 -5.29
C VAL A 52 -7.79 -1.41 -5.60
N ILE A 53 -6.92 -0.59 -6.19
CA ILE A 53 -7.25 0.78 -6.58
C ILE A 53 -8.40 0.77 -7.59
N LEU A 54 -8.32 -0.09 -8.62
CA LEU A 54 -9.38 -0.23 -9.62
C LEU A 54 -10.70 -0.70 -8.98
N MET A 55 -10.66 -1.60 -8.00
CA MET A 55 -11.84 -1.99 -7.25
C MET A 55 -12.49 -0.80 -6.55
N VAL A 56 -11.68 0.03 -5.86
CA VAL A 56 -12.19 1.26 -5.21
C VAL A 56 -12.81 2.20 -6.23
N HIS A 57 -12.19 2.38 -7.41
CA HIS A 57 -12.74 3.24 -8.47
C HIS A 57 -14.10 2.76 -8.95
N VAL A 58 -14.26 1.45 -9.21
CA VAL A 58 -15.53 0.89 -9.67
C VAL A 58 -16.63 0.98 -8.59
N LEU A 59 -16.27 0.87 -7.31
CA LEU A 59 -17.21 0.97 -6.20
C LEU A 59 -17.64 2.40 -5.88
N THR A 60 -16.72 3.36 -6.00
CA THR A 60 -16.96 4.77 -5.67
C THR A 60 -17.38 5.61 -6.87
N ASP A 61 -17.25 5.05 -8.08
CA ASP A 61 -17.36 5.73 -9.37
C ASP A 61 -16.47 6.99 -9.47
N TYR A 62 -15.43 7.06 -8.63
CA TYR A 62 -14.64 8.28 -8.42
C TYR A 62 -13.25 8.17 -9.06
N TRP A 63 -13.20 8.52 -10.35
CA TRP A 63 -12.03 8.36 -11.20
C TRP A 63 -10.98 9.46 -11.10
N ALA A 64 -11.34 10.62 -10.54
CA ALA A 64 -10.39 11.70 -10.31
C ALA A 64 -9.26 11.30 -9.34
N THR A 65 -9.49 10.29 -8.49
CA THR A 65 -8.45 9.77 -7.57
C THR A 65 -7.23 9.19 -8.28
N TRP A 66 -7.34 8.88 -9.57
CA TRP A 66 -6.21 8.43 -10.38
C TRP A 66 -5.03 9.43 -10.40
N ALA A 67 -5.33 10.73 -10.31
CA ALA A 67 -4.33 11.80 -10.33
C ALA A 67 -3.28 11.68 -9.21
N TYR A 68 -3.63 11.06 -8.09
CA TYR A 68 -2.75 10.89 -6.93
C TYR A 68 -2.55 9.43 -6.52
N SER A 69 -3.39 8.49 -6.97
CA SER A 69 -3.29 7.06 -6.64
C SER A 69 -2.02 6.36 -7.14
N TRP A 70 -1.32 6.92 -8.14
CA TRP A 70 -0.04 6.37 -8.63
C TRP A 70 1.06 6.32 -7.54
N THR A 71 0.97 7.17 -6.52
CA THR A 71 1.85 7.17 -5.35
C THR A 71 1.66 5.93 -4.46
N LEU A 72 0.49 5.30 -4.51
CA LEU A 72 0.26 4.00 -3.89
C LEU A 72 0.94 2.88 -4.69
N LEU A 73 1.05 3.01 -6.02
CA LEU A 73 1.67 1.99 -6.86
C LEU A 73 3.18 1.96 -6.72
N PHE A 74 3.86 3.09 -6.90
CA PHE A 74 5.32 3.09 -6.96
C PHE A 74 5.95 3.06 -5.55
N PRO A 75 5.98 4.14 -4.76
CA PRO A 75 6.69 4.06 -3.48
C PRO A 75 5.99 3.14 -2.46
N THR A 76 4.65 3.10 -2.44
CA THR A 76 3.93 2.35 -1.40
C THR A 76 3.90 0.84 -1.65
N ALA A 77 3.49 0.38 -2.84
CA ALA A 77 3.42 -1.06 -3.12
C ALA A 77 4.81 -1.70 -3.22
N VAL A 78 5.81 -1.00 -3.77
CA VAL A 78 7.21 -1.44 -3.74
C VAL A 78 7.69 -1.59 -2.31
N GLY A 79 7.44 -0.59 -1.46
CA GLY A 79 7.78 -0.64 -0.05
C GLY A 79 7.09 -1.78 0.69
N PHE A 80 5.81 -2.01 0.40
CA PHE A 80 5.02 -3.08 1.00
C PHE A 80 5.55 -4.46 0.61
N GLY A 81 5.93 -4.66 -0.65
CA GLY A 81 6.52 -5.92 -1.10
C GLY A 81 7.85 -6.21 -0.43
N LEU A 82 8.73 -5.21 -0.34
CA LEU A 82 10.00 -5.32 0.38
C LEU A 82 9.79 -5.59 1.87
N LEU A 83 8.80 -4.93 2.48
CA LEU A 83 8.47 -5.09 3.89
C LEU A 83 7.98 -6.51 4.19
N ALA A 84 7.03 -7.01 3.41
CA ALA A 84 6.47 -8.35 3.59
C ALA A 84 7.51 -9.44 3.34
N TYR A 85 8.32 -9.31 2.28
CA TYR A 85 9.40 -10.24 2.00
C TYR A 85 10.47 -10.21 3.10
N GLY A 86 10.86 -9.02 3.56
CA GLY A 86 11.81 -8.84 4.66
C GLY A 86 11.31 -9.41 6.00
N LEU A 87 10.00 -9.35 6.26
CA LEU A 87 9.37 -10.00 7.41
C LEU A 87 9.37 -11.52 7.27
N ALA A 88 9.04 -12.06 6.09
CA ALA A 88 8.99 -13.50 5.84
C ALA A 88 10.37 -14.18 5.91
N LYS A 89 11.43 -13.48 5.51
CA LYS A 89 12.82 -14.00 5.52
C LYS A 89 13.67 -13.46 6.67
N THR A 90 13.07 -12.75 7.64
CA THR A 90 13.77 -12.13 8.78
C THR A 90 14.99 -11.29 8.34
N ASN A 91 14.87 -10.58 7.22
CA ASN A 91 15.95 -9.74 6.69
C ASN A 91 15.75 -8.28 7.13
N PRO A 92 16.51 -7.78 8.13
CA PRO A 92 16.28 -6.45 8.71
C PRO A 92 16.65 -5.31 7.76
N LYS A 93 17.46 -5.56 6.72
CA LYS A 93 17.79 -4.55 5.70
C LYS A 93 16.59 -4.30 4.79
N LEU A 94 15.99 -5.36 4.25
CA LEU A 94 14.80 -5.27 3.39
C LEU A 94 13.59 -4.73 4.15
N ARG A 95 13.40 -5.19 5.40
CA ARG A 95 12.33 -4.69 6.28
C ARG A 95 12.38 -3.18 6.48
N ARG A 96 13.56 -2.63 6.83
CA ARG A 96 13.75 -1.19 7.04
C ARG A 96 13.58 -0.38 5.76
N ALA A 97 14.13 -0.88 4.65
CA ALA A 97 13.98 -0.25 3.34
C ALA A 97 12.49 -0.21 2.91
N GLY A 98 11.80 -1.34 3.01
CA GLY A 98 10.38 -1.46 2.70
C GLY A 98 9.52 -0.52 3.53
N TRP A 99 9.71 -0.50 4.85
CA TRP A 99 8.99 0.41 5.75
C TRP A 99 9.20 1.89 5.42
N ARG A 100 10.44 2.28 5.09
CA ARG A 100 10.75 3.65 4.70
C ARG A 100 10.00 4.03 3.42
N LEU A 101 10.02 3.16 2.41
CA LEU A 101 9.35 3.38 1.13
C LEU A 101 7.82 3.43 1.28
N THR A 102 7.23 2.51 2.06
CA THR A 102 5.79 2.53 2.36
C THR A 102 5.37 3.84 3.02
N LYS A 103 6.13 4.33 4.01
CA LYS A 103 5.84 5.61 4.66
C LYS A 103 5.96 6.81 3.73
N VAL A 104 7.02 6.84 2.92
CA VAL A 104 7.22 7.91 1.92
C VAL A 104 6.07 7.92 0.92
N GLY A 105 5.68 6.74 0.43
CA GLY A 105 4.60 6.62 -0.54
C GLY A 105 3.23 7.01 0.04
N LEU A 106 2.90 6.58 1.25
CA LEU A 106 1.69 7.02 1.95
C LEU A 106 1.72 8.53 2.23
N GLY A 107 2.87 9.08 2.62
CA GLY A 107 3.04 10.52 2.80
C GLY A 107 2.78 11.31 1.52
N LEU A 108 3.33 10.85 0.40
CA LEU A 108 3.10 11.45 -0.92
C LEU A 108 1.64 11.32 -1.35
N PHE A 109 1.01 10.15 -1.16
CA PHE A 109 -0.40 9.94 -1.46
C PHE A 109 -1.30 10.94 -0.73
N LEU A 110 -1.04 11.18 0.55
CA LEU A 110 -1.80 12.14 1.34
C LEU A 110 -1.58 13.58 0.85
N VAL A 111 -0.33 13.97 0.58
CA VAL A 111 -0.01 15.33 0.10
C VAL A 111 -0.66 15.58 -1.26
N PHE A 112 -0.49 14.66 -2.21
CA PHE A 112 -1.08 14.79 -3.54
C PHE A 112 -2.59 14.66 -3.49
N GLY A 113 -3.15 13.73 -2.71
CA GLY A 113 -4.59 13.59 -2.53
C GLY A 113 -5.22 14.89 -2.05
N VAL A 114 -4.63 15.54 -1.04
CA VAL A 114 -5.12 16.85 -0.59
C VAL A 114 -4.98 17.93 -1.66
N PHE A 115 -3.83 17.99 -2.33
CA PHE A 115 -3.59 18.99 -3.35
C PHE A 115 -4.60 18.87 -4.52
N PHE A 116 -4.77 17.67 -5.06
CA PHE A 116 -5.66 17.44 -6.19
C PHE A 116 -7.15 17.53 -5.80
N GLU A 117 -7.52 17.05 -4.63
CA GLU A 117 -8.92 17.04 -4.19
C GLU A 117 -9.38 18.44 -3.75
N PHE A 118 -8.60 19.16 -2.95
CA PHE A 118 -9.02 20.43 -2.35
C PHE A 118 -8.52 21.67 -3.11
N ILE A 119 -7.28 21.66 -3.62
CA ILE A 119 -6.73 22.85 -4.31
C ILE A 119 -7.24 22.88 -5.76
N ILE A 120 -7.23 21.73 -6.45
CA ILE A 120 -7.72 21.65 -7.84
C ILE A 120 -9.23 21.38 -7.90
N GLY A 121 -9.82 20.77 -6.87
CA GLY A 121 -11.27 20.53 -6.82
C GLY A 121 -11.73 19.43 -7.77
N LEU A 122 -10.85 18.49 -8.15
CA LEU A 122 -11.16 17.44 -9.12
C LEU A 122 -12.35 16.56 -8.71
N GLY A 123 -12.70 16.54 -7.42
CA GLY A 123 -13.81 15.77 -6.85
C GLY A 123 -15.08 16.51 -6.48
N GLY A 124 -15.14 17.81 -6.75
CA GLY A 124 -16.25 18.64 -6.29
C GLY A 124 -16.21 18.99 -4.79
N PHE A 125 -15.18 18.53 -4.05
CA PHE A 125 -14.89 19.02 -2.70
C PHE A 125 -14.16 20.38 -2.77
N SER A 126 -14.78 21.44 -2.26
CA SER A 126 -14.20 22.79 -2.26
C SER A 126 -13.56 23.16 -0.92
N LEU A 127 -12.59 24.08 -0.95
CA LEU A 127 -11.85 24.58 0.23
C LEU A 127 -12.73 25.14 1.35
N ASN A 128 -13.98 25.52 1.07
CA ASN A 128 -14.91 26.05 2.08
C ASN A 128 -15.25 25.03 3.20
N TYR A 129 -15.18 23.73 2.92
CA TYR A 129 -15.42 22.67 3.92
C TYR A 129 -14.18 21.81 4.22
N GLY A 130 -13.06 22.05 3.53
CA GLY A 130 -11.90 21.15 3.52
C GLY A 130 -10.80 21.43 4.55
N TRP A 131 -10.89 22.50 5.35
CA TRP A 131 -9.83 22.89 6.28
C TRP A 131 -9.50 21.83 7.36
N PRO A 132 -10.45 21.05 7.93
CA PRO A 132 -10.11 20.01 8.91
C PRO A 132 -9.35 18.85 8.25
N LEU A 133 -9.71 18.49 7.02
CA LEU A 133 -9.07 17.41 6.26
C LEU A 133 -7.65 17.79 5.82
N LEU A 134 -7.42 19.06 5.50
CA LEU A 134 -6.09 19.64 5.30
C LEU A 134 -5.20 19.47 6.53
N LEU A 135 -5.71 19.80 7.72
CA LEU A 135 -4.98 19.67 8.99
C LEU A 135 -4.69 18.22 9.37
N ILE A 136 -5.66 17.31 9.19
CA ILE A 136 -5.47 15.86 9.43
C ILE A 136 -4.39 15.31 8.51
N SER A 137 -4.42 15.69 7.23
CA SER A 137 -3.46 15.21 6.24
C SER A 137 -2.07 15.78 6.46
N LEU A 138 -1.96 17.04 6.87
CA LEU A 138 -0.70 17.65 7.30
C LEU A 138 -0.15 16.96 8.56
N GLY A 139 -1.04 16.61 9.51
CA GLY A 139 -0.71 15.83 10.69
C GLY A 139 -0.19 14.43 10.35
N LEU A 140 -0.86 13.72 9.42
CA LEU A 140 -0.45 12.41 8.93
C LEU A 140 0.86 12.47 8.13
N PHE A 141 1.06 13.51 7.32
CA PHE A 141 2.31 13.75 6.61
C PHE A 141 3.47 13.98 7.60
N ALA A 142 3.26 14.86 8.58
CA ALA A 142 4.23 15.10 9.64
C ALA A 142 4.50 13.84 10.47
N PHE A 143 3.47 13.03 10.75
CA PHE A 143 3.59 11.75 11.44
C PHE A 143 4.40 10.71 10.64
N SER A 144 4.10 10.56 9.34
CA SER A 144 4.85 9.69 8.43
C SER A 144 6.32 10.09 8.33
N LEU A 145 6.62 11.39 8.39
CA LEU A 145 7.98 11.93 8.42
C LEU A 145 8.67 11.76 9.79
N ARG A 146 7.93 11.83 10.91
CA ARG A 146 8.51 11.80 12.27
C ARG A 146 8.92 10.43 12.78
N GLY A 147 8.43 9.35 12.18
CA GLY A 147 9.06 8.04 12.29
C GLY A 147 8.55 7.16 13.43
N PHE A 148 7.80 6.13 13.03
CA PHE A 148 7.76 4.86 13.76
C PHE A 148 9.08 4.11 13.49
N ASP A 149 9.95 4.02 14.49
CA ASP A 149 11.28 3.39 14.41
C ASP A 149 11.16 1.87 14.61
N LEU A 150 11.35 1.08 13.54
CA LEU A 150 11.32 -0.38 13.60
C LEU A 150 12.51 -0.98 14.35
N LYS A 151 13.47 -0.16 14.82
CA LYS A 151 14.56 -0.63 15.70
C LYS A 151 14.05 -1.32 16.96
N GLU A 152 12.87 -0.96 17.45
CA GLU A 152 12.25 -1.66 18.58
C GLU A 152 11.91 -3.11 18.20
N TYR A 153 11.34 -3.31 17.01
CA TYR A 153 10.98 -4.64 16.49
C TYR A 153 12.21 -5.49 16.10
N ASP A 154 13.28 -4.86 15.58
CA ASP A 154 14.56 -5.53 15.36
C ASP A 154 15.15 -6.03 16.70
N ARG A 155 15.18 -5.17 17.73
CA ARG A 155 15.68 -5.55 19.07
C ARG A 155 14.92 -6.70 19.71
N LEU A 156 13.59 -6.76 19.53
CA LEU A 156 12.77 -7.82 20.11
C LEU A 156 13.03 -9.18 19.44
N LEU A 157 13.21 -9.20 18.12
CA LEU A 157 13.54 -10.44 17.41
C LEU A 157 14.93 -10.96 17.74
N ASP A 158 15.93 -10.07 17.82
CA ASP A 158 17.28 -10.47 18.22
C ASP A 158 17.29 -11.06 19.63
N LYS A 159 16.52 -10.48 20.55
CA LYS A 159 16.40 -10.97 21.93
C LYS A 159 15.70 -12.34 22.02
N GLU A 160 14.70 -12.60 21.18
CA GLU A 160 14.08 -13.93 21.10
C GLU A 160 15.01 -14.97 20.48
N ALA A 161 15.79 -14.60 19.46
CA ALA A 161 16.77 -15.47 18.83
C ALA A 161 17.88 -15.86 19.82
N ASP A 162 18.41 -14.89 20.57
CA ASP A 162 19.43 -15.09 21.59
C ASP A 162 18.91 -15.98 22.73
N LYS A 163 17.68 -15.74 23.18
CA LYS A 163 17.01 -16.60 24.19
C LYS A 163 16.93 -18.04 23.71
N LYS A 164 16.55 -18.29 22.45
CA LYS A 164 16.48 -19.66 21.90
C LYS A 164 17.85 -20.33 21.72
N ALA A 165 18.92 -19.56 21.53
CA ALA A 165 20.28 -20.08 21.44
C ALA A 165 20.91 -20.41 22.81
N SER A 166 20.35 -19.88 23.90
CA SER A 166 20.81 -20.09 25.28
C SER A 166 20.23 -21.32 25.99
N PHE A 167 19.35 -22.09 25.33
CA PHE A 167 18.78 -23.36 25.79
C PHE A 167 19.31 -24.52 24.93
#